data_AF-A0A7J7C5W9-F1
#
_entry.id   AF-A0A7J7C5W9-F1
#
_cell.length_a   1.000
_cell.length_b   1.000
_cell.length_c   1.000
_cell.angle_alpha   90.00
_cell.angle_beta   90.00
_cell.angle_gamma   90.00
#
_symmetry.space_group_name_H-M   'P 1'
#
loop_
_entity.id
_entity.type
_entity.pdbx_description
1 polymer ?
#
loop_
_entity_poly.entity_id
_entity_poly.type
_entity_poly.pdbx_seq_one_letter_code
_entity_poly.pdbx_strand_id
1 'polypeptide(L)'
;MKEEKGLNAEPATERPVRVYADGIYDLFHFGHARSLEQAKKLFPNTYLLVGSCNDEVTHKYKGKTVMTDKERCESLRHCRWVDEVIPDAPWVITSEFLDKHQIDYVAHDSLPYADASGAGKDVYEFVKSLGKFWETKRTDGISTSDVIMRILKDYNQYVMRNLDRGYTRKELGVSYVREKRLKVNMGLKRLRDKLKEQQEKVGQKIQIVAKTAELHHNEWVENADRLVVGFLEMFEEGCYKMGTAIKERIKKRLRGPQLIGFVFDKAECDGFFCDDESGEEYYDDADKW
;
A
#
# COMPACT_ATOMS: atom_id res chain seq x y z
N MET A 1 -50.36 -11.25 42.61
CA MET A 1 -49.86 -10.90 41.25
C MET A 1 -48.45 -10.34 41.38
N LYS A 2 -47.48 -11.10 40.88
CA LYS A 2 -46.21 -10.66 40.27
C LYS A 2 -45.47 -11.94 39.92
N GLU A 3 -45.75 -12.46 38.73
CA GLU A 3 -44.95 -13.51 38.12
C GLU A 3 -43.61 -12.88 37.72
N GLU A 4 -42.53 -13.36 38.34
CA GLU A 4 -41.18 -13.15 37.84
C GLU A 4 -41.01 -13.99 36.59
N LYS A 5 -41.03 -13.32 35.43
CA LYS A 5 -40.59 -13.92 34.16
C LYS A 5 -39.10 -14.18 34.26
N GLY A 6 -38.73 -15.40 34.63
CA GLY A 6 -37.39 -15.93 34.37
C GLY A 6 -37.08 -15.74 32.88
N LEU A 7 -35.98 -15.05 32.59
CA LEU A 7 -35.41 -15.00 31.26
C LEU A 7 -35.07 -16.44 30.86
N ASN A 8 -35.90 -17.03 30.00
CA ASN A 8 -35.53 -18.21 29.24
C ASN A 8 -34.31 -17.82 28.40
N ALA A 9 -33.14 -18.32 28.77
CA ALA A 9 -32.01 -18.41 27.85
C ALA A 9 -32.46 -19.32 26.70
N GLU A 10 -32.65 -18.74 25.52
CA GLU A 10 -32.90 -19.53 24.32
C GLU A 10 -31.72 -20.48 24.10
N PRO A 11 -31.95 -21.76 23.76
CA PRO A 11 -30.87 -22.67 23.45
C PRO A 11 -30.10 -22.09 22.27
N ALA A 12 -28.78 -21.89 22.45
CA ALA A 12 -27.89 -21.47 21.38
C ALA A 12 -28.19 -22.33 20.14
N THR A 13 -28.53 -21.68 19.03
CA THR A 13 -28.93 -22.34 17.79
C THR A 13 -27.95 -23.46 17.46
N GLU A 14 -28.44 -24.68 17.22
CA GLU A 14 -27.59 -25.84 16.89
C GLU A 14 -26.66 -25.60 15.68
N ARG A 15 -26.99 -24.62 14.83
CA ARG A 15 -26.16 -24.19 13.71
C ARG A 15 -25.12 -23.14 14.11
N PRO A 16 -23.86 -23.26 13.67
CA PRO A 16 -22.87 -22.19 13.83
C PRO A 16 -23.27 -20.93 13.06
N VAL A 17 -22.88 -19.77 13.57
CA VAL A 17 -23.05 -18.47 12.89
C VAL A 17 -22.09 -18.42 11.70
N ARG A 18 -22.64 -18.20 10.49
CA ARG A 18 -21.87 -18.21 9.24
C ARG A 18 -21.37 -16.79 8.95
N VAL A 19 -20.08 -16.58 9.14
CA VAL A 19 -19.41 -15.31 8.86
C VAL A 19 -18.67 -15.44 7.53
N TYR A 20 -18.82 -14.44 6.67
CA TYR A 20 -18.09 -14.33 5.41
C TYR A 20 -17.03 -13.24 5.49
N ALA A 21 -15.80 -13.53 5.11
CA ALA A 21 -14.76 -12.53 4.90
C ALA A 21 -14.25 -12.65 3.47
N ASP A 22 -14.05 -11.53 2.79
CA ASP A 22 -13.54 -11.51 1.43
C ASP A 22 -12.23 -10.73 1.31
N GLY A 23 -11.54 -11.01 0.21
CA GLY A 23 -10.32 -10.32 -0.11
C GLY A 23 -9.61 -10.91 -1.32
N ILE A 24 -8.48 -10.30 -1.65
CA ILE A 24 -7.59 -10.81 -2.70
C ILE A 24 -6.66 -11.87 -2.12
N TYR A 25 -6.13 -11.62 -0.91
CA TYR A 25 -5.21 -12.53 -0.22
C TYR A 25 -3.90 -12.82 -0.98
N ASP A 26 -3.47 -11.89 -1.83
CA ASP A 26 -2.18 -11.97 -2.51
C ASP A 26 -1.00 -11.83 -1.53
N LEU A 27 0.06 -12.62 -1.76
CA LEU A 27 1.17 -12.84 -0.83
C LEU A 27 0.68 -13.06 0.60
N PHE A 28 -0.11 -14.13 0.80
CA PHE A 28 -0.80 -14.38 2.06
C PHE A 28 0.14 -14.28 3.28
N HIS A 29 -0.13 -13.31 4.15
CA HIS A 29 0.73 -12.95 5.27
C HIS A 29 -0.04 -12.85 6.59
N PHE A 30 0.66 -12.70 7.71
CA PHE A 30 0.06 -12.71 9.05
C PHE A 30 -0.99 -11.61 9.28
N GLY A 31 -0.94 -10.49 8.53
CA GLY A 31 -2.01 -9.49 8.54
C GLY A 31 -3.37 -10.04 8.09
N HIS A 32 -3.41 -10.87 7.05
CA HIS A 32 -4.62 -11.55 6.59
C HIS A 32 -5.06 -12.61 7.60
N ALA A 33 -4.12 -13.42 8.10
CA ALA A 33 -4.44 -14.44 9.10
C ALA A 33 -5.05 -13.84 10.38
N ARG A 34 -4.58 -12.66 10.83
CA ARG A 34 -5.13 -11.96 12.00
C ARG A 34 -6.49 -11.31 11.75
N SER A 35 -6.79 -10.86 10.53
CA SER A 35 -8.15 -10.38 10.22
C SER A 35 -9.14 -11.55 10.18
N LEU A 36 -8.74 -12.68 9.60
CA LEU A 36 -9.54 -13.91 9.61
C LEU A 36 -9.70 -14.49 11.02
N GLU A 37 -8.68 -14.39 11.88
CA GLU A 37 -8.79 -14.73 13.30
C GLU A 37 -9.87 -13.91 14.00
N GLN A 38 -9.91 -12.60 13.76
CA GLN A 38 -10.94 -11.72 14.31
C GLN A 38 -12.33 -12.15 13.84
N ALA A 39 -12.50 -12.39 12.54
CA ALA A 39 -13.76 -12.87 11.96
C ALA A 39 -14.22 -14.20 12.57
N LYS A 40 -13.31 -15.18 12.73
CA LYS A 40 -13.59 -16.49 13.35
C LYS A 40 -13.98 -16.39 14.83
N LYS A 41 -13.52 -15.35 15.52
CA LYS A 41 -13.76 -15.14 16.96
C LYS A 41 -14.91 -14.19 17.27
N LEU A 42 -15.63 -13.68 16.27
CA LEU A 42 -16.77 -12.77 16.47
C LEU A 42 -17.86 -13.37 17.36
N PHE A 43 -18.14 -14.67 17.17
CA PHE A 43 -19.15 -15.39 17.94
C PHE A 43 -18.56 -16.66 18.58
N PRO A 44 -19.14 -17.15 19.69
CA PRO A 44 -18.67 -18.37 20.35
C PRO A 44 -18.64 -19.61 19.45
N ASN A 45 -19.59 -19.72 18.51
CA ASN A 45 -19.68 -20.81 17.54
C ASN A 45 -19.78 -20.24 16.12
N THR A 46 -18.64 -19.95 15.51
CA THR A 46 -18.53 -19.34 14.18
C THR A 46 -18.07 -20.35 13.14
N TYR A 47 -18.69 -20.35 11.96
CA TYR A 47 -18.21 -20.98 10.74
C TYR A 47 -17.79 -19.90 9.76
N LEU A 48 -16.49 -19.82 9.44
CA LEU A 48 -15.88 -18.78 8.63
C LEU A 48 -15.71 -19.26 7.18
N LEU A 49 -16.49 -18.65 6.30
CA LEU A 49 -16.34 -18.73 4.86
C LEU A 49 -15.41 -17.61 4.40
N VAL A 50 -14.43 -17.93 3.56
CA VAL A 50 -13.50 -16.93 3.01
C VAL A 50 -13.57 -16.90 1.49
N GLY A 51 -14.02 -15.78 0.96
CA GLY A 51 -14.11 -15.53 -0.48
C GLY A 51 -12.83 -14.97 -1.06
N SER A 52 -12.28 -15.61 -2.08
CA SER A 52 -11.14 -15.12 -2.84
C SER A 52 -11.59 -14.65 -4.23
N CYS A 53 -11.38 -13.36 -4.54
CA CYS A 53 -11.65 -12.84 -5.88
C CYS A 53 -10.69 -13.49 -6.90
N ASN A 54 -11.17 -13.76 -8.12
CA ASN A 54 -10.31 -14.29 -9.17
C ASN A 54 -9.43 -13.21 -9.81
N ASP A 55 -8.46 -13.64 -10.62
CA ASP A 55 -7.46 -12.74 -11.19
C ASP A 55 -8.10 -11.75 -12.17
N GLU A 56 -9.05 -12.18 -12.99
CA GLU A 56 -9.74 -11.31 -13.96
C GLU A 56 -10.44 -10.11 -13.29
N VAL A 57 -11.24 -10.40 -12.26
CA VAL A 57 -11.96 -9.37 -11.49
C VAL A 57 -10.97 -8.49 -10.73
N THR A 58 -9.94 -9.08 -10.13
CA THR A 58 -8.93 -8.35 -9.35
C THR A 58 -8.14 -7.39 -10.24
N HIS A 59 -7.70 -7.84 -11.41
CA HIS A 59 -6.93 -7.01 -12.34
C HIS A 59 -7.77 -5.88 -12.92
N LYS A 60 -9.08 -6.12 -13.13
CA LYS A 60 -10.00 -5.11 -13.61
C LYS A 60 -10.28 -3.99 -12.61
N TYR A 61 -10.47 -4.33 -11.33
CA TYR A 61 -10.98 -3.38 -10.33
C TYR A 61 -9.95 -2.93 -9.27
N LYS A 62 -8.81 -3.61 -9.16
CA LYS A 62 -7.78 -3.31 -8.17
C LYS A 62 -6.40 -3.10 -8.76
N GLY A 63 -5.93 -4.06 -9.55
CA GLY A 63 -4.56 -4.10 -10.05
C GLY A 63 -4.00 -5.52 -10.09
N LYS A 64 -2.73 -5.64 -10.47
CA LYS A 64 -2.06 -6.92 -10.67
C LYS A 64 -1.84 -7.68 -9.36
N THR A 65 -1.84 -9.00 -9.46
CA THR A 65 -1.49 -9.95 -8.39
C THR A 65 -0.14 -10.60 -8.68
N VAL A 66 0.61 -10.95 -7.63
CA VAL A 66 1.84 -11.74 -7.73
C VAL A 66 1.50 -13.23 -7.78
N MET A 67 0.59 -13.67 -6.90
CA MET A 67 0.08 -15.04 -6.85
C MET A 67 -1.19 -15.17 -7.69
N THR A 68 -1.32 -16.28 -8.38
CA THR A 68 -2.54 -16.66 -9.10
C THR A 68 -3.70 -16.89 -8.14
N ASP A 69 -4.93 -16.76 -8.63
CA ASP A 69 -6.15 -17.06 -7.88
C ASP A 69 -6.14 -18.44 -7.20
N LYS A 70 -5.64 -19.47 -7.88
CA LYS A 70 -5.49 -20.83 -7.36
C LYS A 70 -4.52 -20.89 -6.18
N GLU A 71 -3.35 -20.25 -6.30
CA GLU A 71 -2.34 -20.21 -5.23
C GLU A 71 -2.85 -19.44 -4.01
N ARG A 72 -3.61 -18.36 -4.23
CA ARG A 72 -4.25 -17.58 -3.16
C ARG A 72 -5.31 -18.40 -2.45
N CYS A 73 -6.15 -19.12 -3.18
CA CYS A 73 -7.12 -20.05 -2.60
C CYS A 73 -6.45 -21.17 -1.80
N GLU A 74 -5.34 -21.74 -2.31
CA GLU A 74 -4.60 -22.78 -1.59
C GLU A 74 -3.99 -22.23 -0.29
N SER A 75 -3.45 -21.01 -0.33
CA SER A 75 -2.93 -20.34 0.87
C SER A 75 -4.01 -20.18 1.95
N LEU A 76 -5.24 -19.86 1.56
CA LEU A 76 -6.38 -19.74 2.48
C LEU A 76 -6.79 -21.08 3.09
N ARG A 77 -6.75 -22.18 2.32
CA ARG A 77 -7.07 -23.53 2.82
C ARG A 77 -6.14 -23.98 3.95
N HIS A 78 -4.93 -23.44 4.01
CA HIS A 78 -3.96 -23.70 5.07
C HIS A 78 -4.02 -22.70 6.24
N CYS A 79 -4.93 -21.71 6.19
CA CYS A 79 -5.12 -20.79 7.28
C CYS A 79 -5.93 -21.45 8.40
N ARG A 80 -5.35 -21.51 9.61
CA ARG A 80 -5.96 -22.12 10.81
C ARG A 80 -7.41 -21.70 11.08
N TRP A 81 -7.78 -20.48 10.72
CA TRP A 81 -9.06 -19.87 11.11
C TRP A 81 -10.19 -20.15 10.11
N VAL A 82 -9.86 -20.60 8.90
CA VAL A 82 -10.77 -20.73 7.77
C VAL A 82 -11.41 -22.12 7.78
N ASP A 83 -12.74 -22.19 7.66
CA ASP A 83 -13.46 -23.46 7.55
C ASP A 83 -13.80 -23.80 6.10
N GLU A 84 -14.14 -22.80 5.28
CA GLU A 84 -14.54 -22.95 3.88
C GLU A 84 -13.91 -21.86 3.02
N VAL A 85 -13.38 -22.22 1.86
CA VAL A 85 -12.85 -21.26 0.87
C VAL A 85 -13.80 -21.22 -0.33
N ILE A 86 -14.27 -20.03 -0.67
CA ILE A 86 -15.11 -19.78 -1.85
C ILE A 86 -14.23 -19.15 -2.94
N PRO A 87 -13.87 -19.91 -3.99
CA PRO A 87 -13.21 -19.33 -5.17
C PRO A 87 -14.19 -18.47 -5.98
N ASP A 88 -13.66 -17.64 -6.87
CA ASP A 88 -14.47 -16.77 -7.75
C ASP A 88 -15.46 -15.89 -6.98
N ALA A 89 -15.03 -15.37 -5.83
CA ALA A 89 -15.86 -14.50 -5.01
C ALA A 89 -16.25 -13.22 -5.77
N PRO A 90 -17.51 -12.75 -5.64
CA PRO A 90 -17.96 -11.56 -6.34
C PRO A 90 -17.30 -10.30 -5.77
N TRP A 91 -17.07 -9.30 -6.63
CA TRP A 91 -16.53 -8.00 -6.23
C TRP A 91 -17.50 -7.20 -5.33
N VAL A 92 -18.80 -7.33 -5.60
CA VAL A 92 -19.88 -6.72 -4.82
C VAL A 92 -20.80 -7.84 -4.35
N ILE A 93 -21.04 -7.90 -3.04
CA ILE A 93 -21.89 -8.93 -2.43
C ILE A 93 -23.35 -8.66 -2.78
N THR A 94 -24.05 -9.67 -3.31
CA THR A 94 -25.48 -9.58 -3.64
C THR A 94 -26.34 -10.38 -2.66
N SER A 95 -27.65 -10.14 -2.65
CA SER A 95 -28.58 -10.91 -1.81
C SER A 95 -28.54 -12.40 -2.17
N GLU A 96 -28.48 -12.72 -3.47
CA GLU A 96 -28.44 -14.10 -3.95
C GLU A 96 -27.17 -14.81 -3.46
N PHE A 97 -26.04 -14.11 -3.38
CA PHE A 97 -24.80 -14.66 -2.84
C PHE A 97 -24.92 -14.94 -1.33
N LEU A 98 -25.48 -13.99 -0.56
CA LEU A 98 -25.73 -14.18 0.87
C LEU A 98 -26.65 -15.39 1.12
N ASP A 99 -27.74 -15.51 0.35
CA ASP A 99 -28.72 -16.57 0.50
C ASP A 99 -28.14 -17.93 0.10
N LYS A 100 -27.42 -18.00 -1.03
CA LYS A 100 -26.77 -19.22 -1.53
C LYS A 100 -25.80 -19.83 -0.52
N HIS A 101 -25.01 -19.00 0.15
CA HIS A 101 -23.99 -19.44 1.11
C HIS A 101 -24.49 -19.41 2.58
N GLN A 102 -25.76 -19.01 2.79
CA GLN A 102 -26.38 -18.85 4.10
C GLN A 102 -25.57 -17.94 5.03
N ILE A 103 -25.11 -16.80 4.51
CA ILE A 103 -24.24 -15.88 5.24
C ILE A 103 -25.07 -15.04 6.22
N ASP A 104 -24.74 -15.15 7.51
CA ASP A 104 -25.37 -14.37 8.57
C ASP A 104 -24.74 -12.97 8.64
N TYR A 105 -23.41 -12.90 8.56
CA TYR A 105 -22.62 -11.68 8.73
C TYR A 105 -21.43 -11.61 7.76
N VAL A 106 -21.02 -10.40 7.41
CA VAL A 106 -19.81 -10.12 6.61
C VAL A 106 -18.79 -9.38 7.46
N ALA A 107 -17.54 -9.81 7.43
CA ALA A 107 -16.44 -9.24 8.19
C ALA A 107 -15.33 -8.69 7.27
N HIS A 108 -15.08 -7.38 7.33
CA HIS A 108 -13.99 -6.71 6.63
C HIS A 108 -13.51 -5.50 7.44
N ASP A 109 -12.40 -4.86 7.06
CA ASP A 109 -11.98 -3.61 7.70
C ASP A 109 -12.99 -2.46 7.47
N SER A 110 -12.92 -1.43 8.32
CA SER A 110 -13.90 -0.35 8.39
C SER A 110 -13.74 0.72 7.30
N LEU A 111 -12.66 0.68 6.51
CA LEU A 111 -12.40 1.68 5.49
C LEU A 111 -13.38 1.49 4.33
N PRO A 112 -14.07 2.55 3.87
CA PRO A 112 -14.92 2.47 2.68
C PRO A 112 -14.09 1.97 1.50
N TYR A 113 -14.54 0.87 0.89
CA TYR A 113 -13.85 0.32 -0.25
C TYR A 113 -14.47 0.91 -1.51
N ALA A 114 -13.79 1.91 -2.08
CA ALA A 114 -14.27 2.63 -3.25
C ALA A 114 -14.65 1.65 -4.36
N ASP A 115 -15.91 1.70 -4.76
CA ASP A 115 -16.42 0.76 -5.74
C ASP A 115 -16.01 1.16 -7.17
N ALA A 116 -14.92 0.53 -7.63
CA ALA A 116 -14.44 0.67 -8.99
C ALA A 116 -15.39 0.05 -10.06
N SER A 117 -16.44 -0.67 -9.65
CA SER A 117 -17.46 -1.19 -10.57
C SER A 117 -18.54 -0.16 -10.92
N GLY A 118 -18.66 0.90 -10.14
CA GLY A 118 -19.63 1.99 -10.35
C GLY A 118 -21.05 1.71 -9.82
N ALA A 119 -21.24 0.68 -9.00
CA ALA A 119 -22.51 0.36 -8.36
C ALA A 119 -22.78 1.23 -7.10
N GLY A 120 -21.74 1.75 -6.44
CA GLY A 120 -21.90 2.57 -5.24
C GLY A 120 -20.67 3.40 -4.86
N LYS A 121 -20.68 3.94 -3.65
CA LYS A 121 -19.48 4.59 -3.06
C LYS A 121 -18.62 3.61 -2.27
N ASP A 122 -19.24 2.56 -1.75
CA ASP A 122 -18.62 1.51 -0.95
C ASP A 122 -19.22 0.16 -1.34
N VAL A 123 -18.39 -0.82 -1.70
CA VAL A 123 -18.87 -2.17 -2.11
C VAL A 123 -19.63 -2.90 -0.99
N TYR A 124 -19.43 -2.48 0.26
CA TYR A 124 -20.13 -3.04 1.44
C TYR A 124 -21.39 -2.27 1.85
N GLU A 125 -21.77 -1.21 1.13
CA GLU A 125 -22.92 -0.36 1.47
C GLU A 125 -24.21 -1.16 1.64
N PHE A 126 -24.48 -2.10 0.74
CA PHE A 126 -25.62 -3.01 0.81
C PHE A 126 -25.63 -3.80 2.14
N VAL A 127 -24.52 -4.44 2.48
CA VAL A 127 -24.44 -5.29 3.70
C VAL A 127 -24.48 -4.45 4.98
N LYS A 128 -23.89 -3.24 4.96
CA LYS A 128 -23.98 -2.27 6.04
C LYS A 128 -25.42 -1.81 6.27
N SER A 129 -26.18 -1.56 5.20
CA SER A 129 -27.59 -1.17 5.29
C SER A 129 -28.48 -2.24 5.95
N LEU A 130 -28.09 -3.51 5.83
CA LEU A 130 -28.78 -4.65 6.46
C LEU A 130 -28.37 -4.89 7.92
N GLY A 131 -27.41 -4.13 8.47
CA GLY A 131 -26.88 -4.36 9.81
C GLY A 131 -26.09 -5.67 9.95
N LYS A 132 -25.60 -6.22 8.83
CA LYS A 132 -24.88 -7.50 8.77
C LYS A 132 -23.36 -7.35 8.68
N PHE A 133 -22.83 -6.13 8.70
CA PHE A 133 -21.40 -5.85 8.56
C PHE A 133 -20.69 -5.76 9.91
N TRP A 134 -19.58 -6.47 10.06
CA TRP A 134 -18.70 -6.43 11.23
C TRP A 134 -17.31 -5.94 10.86
N GLU A 135 -16.82 -4.97 11.61
CA GLU A 135 -15.52 -4.36 11.36
C GLU A 135 -14.39 -5.18 11.99
N THR A 136 -13.40 -5.53 11.19
CA THR A 136 -12.11 -6.07 11.65
C THR A 136 -11.03 -4.99 11.64
N LYS A 137 -9.98 -5.20 12.42
CA LYS A 137 -8.83 -4.28 12.48
C LYS A 137 -7.68 -4.80 11.62
N ARG A 138 -7.13 -3.90 10.80
CA ARG A 138 -5.89 -4.16 10.06
C ARG A 138 -4.73 -4.35 11.03
N THR A 139 -3.73 -5.11 10.60
CA THR A 139 -2.48 -5.27 11.35
C THR A 139 -1.46 -4.27 10.82
N ASP A 140 -0.96 -3.39 11.70
CA ASP A 140 0.05 -2.40 11.33
C ASP A 140 1.40 -3.06 11.02
N GLY A 141 2.16 -2.45 10.08
CA GLY A 141 3.50 -2.89 9.72
C GLY A 141 3.57 -4.12 8.79
N ILE A 142 2.45 -4.55 8.22
CA ILE A 142 2.41 -5.59 7.18
C ILE A 142 1.32 -5.32 6.14
N SER A 143 1.67 -5.50 4.87
CA SER A 143 0.73 -5.56 3.74
C SER A 143 1.42 -6.20 2.54
N THR A 144 0.64 -6.65 1.55
CA THR A 144 1.16 -7.13 0.26
C THR A 144 2.09 -6.10 -0.37
N SER A 145 1.68 -4.82 -0.41
CA SER A 145 2.49 -3.73 -0.94
C SER A 145 3.80 -3.54 -0.18
N ASP A 146 3.78 -3.64 1.15
CA ASP A 146 5.00 -3.52 1.96
C ASP A 146 5.97 -4.69 1.70
N VAL A 147 5.47 -5.92 1.59
CA VAL A 147 6.31 -7.08 1.21
C VAL A 147 6.94 -6.87 -0.16
N ILE A 148 6.16 -6.43 -1.15
CA ILE A 148 6.66 -6.12 -2.51
C ILE A 148 7.71 -5.01 -2.44
N MET A 149 7.45 -3.93 -1.70
CA MET A 149 8.37 -2.80 -1.59
C MET A 149 9.70 -3.18 -0.94
N ARG A 150 9.70 -4.09 0.05
CA ARG A 150 10.93 -4.64 0.63
C ARG A 150 11.75 -5.40 -0.41
N ILE A 151 11.12 -6.29 -1.17
CA ILE A 151 11.78 -7.06 -2.25
C ILE A 151 12.35 -6.12 -3.32
N LEU A 152 11.56 -5.15 -3.79
CA LEU A 152 11.98 -4.21 -4.82
C LEU A 152 13.13 -3.30 -4.34
N LYS A 153 13.09 -2.84 -3.09
CA LYS A 153 14.15 -2.03 -2.49
C LYS A 153 15.47 -2.81 -2.47
N ASP A 154 15.44 -4.06 -2.06
CA ASP A 154 16.63 -4.91 -1.98
C ASP A 154 17.15 -5.29 -3.37
N TYR A 155 16.26 -5.59 -4.32
CA TYR A 155 16.62 -5.82 -5.71
C TYR A 155 17.28 -4.59 -6.35
N ASN A 156 16.71 -3.39 -6.16
CA ASN A 156 17.31 -2.16 -6.68
C ASN A 156 18.71 -1.90 -6.08
N GLN A 157 18.89 -2.20 -4.78
CA GLN A 157 20.23 -2.14 -4.17
C GLN A 157 21.18 -3.21 -4.71
N TYR A 158 20.68 -4.41 -4.99
CA TYR A 158 21.46 -5.48 -5.61
C TYR A 158 21.94 -5.07 -7.00
N VAL A 159 21.05 -4.56 -7.85
CA VAL A 159 21.37 -4.06 -9.19
C VAL A 159 22.47 -3.00 -9.11
N MET A 160 22.30 -2.01 -8.23
CA MET A 160 23.27 -0.93 -8.12
C MET A 160 24.64 -1.38 -7.64
N ARG A 161 24.69 -2.28 -6.65
CA ARG A 161 25.97 -2.83 -6.16
C ARG A 161 26.72 -3.59 -7.26
N ASN A 162 26.01 -4.31 -8.12
CA ASN A 162 26.63 -5.05 -9.22
C ASN A 162 27.04 -4.13 -10.38
N LEU A 163 26.25 -3.10 -10.70
CA LEU A 163 26.65 -2.09 -11.68
C LEU A 163 27.93 -1.35 -11.24
N ASP A 164 28.06 -1.01 -9.95
CA ASP A 164 29.26 -0.37 -9.39
C ASP A 164 30.48 -1.33 -9.40
N ARG A 165 30.26 -2.65 -9.36
CA ARG A 165 31.30 -3.69 -9.52
C ARG A 165 31.72 -3.95 -10.96
N GLY A 166 31.04 -3.34 -11.93
CA GLY A 166 31.36 -3.46 -13.36
C GLY A 166 30.52 -4.48 -14.13
N TYR A 167 29.51 -5.11 -13.52
CA TYR A 167 28.56 -5.94 -14.26
C TYR A 167 27.76 -5.08 -15.25
N THR A 168 27.45 -5.64 -16.41
CA THR A 168 26.67 -4.96 -17.44
C THR A 168 25.17 -5.07 -17.15
N ARG A 169 24.40 -4.09 -17.64
CA ARG A 169 22.94 -4.11 -17.53
C ARG A 169 22.29 -5.35 -18.14
N LYS A 170 22.89 -5.90 -19.21
CA LYS A 170 22.37 -7.08 -19.93
C LYS A 170 22.48 -8.33 -19.06
N GLU A 171 23.61 -8.50 -18.37
CA GLU A 171 23.81 -9.62 -17.44
C GLU A 171 22.86 -9.57 -16.24
N LEU A 172 22.44 -8.37 -15.83
CA LEU A 172 21.50 -8.17 -14.72
C LEU A 172 20.03 -8.21 -15.15
N GLY A 173 19.74 -8.34 -16.45
CA GLY A 173 18.36 -8.27 -16.97
C GLY A 173 17.71 -6.90 -16.79
N VAL A 174 18.50 -5.83 -16.74
CA VAL A 174 18.01 -4.47 -16.42
C VAL A 174 17.92 -3.63 -17.69
N SER A 175 16.75 -3.00 -17.90
CA SER A 175 16.53 -2.09 -19.02
C SER A 175 17.40 -0.83 -18.91
N TYR A 176 17.77 -0.24 -20.04
CA TYR A 176 18.64 0.94 -20.07
C TYR A 176 18.04 2.14 -19.33
N VAL A 177 16.73 2.37 -19.48
CA VAL A 177 16.01 3.45 -18.79
C VAL A 177 16.04 3.23 -17.27
N ARG A 178 15.81 2.00 -16.82
CA ARG A 178 15.86 1.63 -15.40
C ARG A 178 17.26 1.84 -14.83
N GLU A 179 18.30 1.42 -15.53
CA GLU A 179 19.70 1.63 -15.13
C GLU A 179 19.99 3.13 -14.92
N LYS A 180 19.63 3.98 -15.90
CA LYS A 180 19.86 5.43 -15.81
C LYS A 180 19.09 6.06 -14.65
N ARG A 181 17.83 5.68 -14.45
CA ARG A 181 17.01 6.16 -13.34
C ARG A 181 17.58 5.76 -11.99
N LEU A 182 18.06 4.52 -11.84
CA LEU A 182 18.72 4.07 -10.61
C LEU A 182 20.04 4.84 -10.35
N LYS A 183 20.85 5.10 -11.39
CA LYS A 183 22.06 5.92 -11.29
C LYS A 183 21.76 7.36 -10.85
N VAL A 184 20.72 7.99 -11.40
CA VAL A 184 20.28 9.34 -10.99
C VAL A 184 19.82 9.36 -9.54
N ASN A 185 18.99 8.40 -9.14
CA ASN A 185 18.52 8.28 -7.75
C ASN A 185 19.67 8.11 -6.76
N MET A 186 20.71 7.34 -7.12
CA MET A 186 21.92 7.23 -6.30
C MET A 186 22.74 8.51 -6.25
N GLY A 187 22.87 9.23 -7.37
CA GLY A 187 23.51 10.54 -7.39
C GLY A 187 22.84 11.52 -6.43
N LEU A 188 21.50 11.56 -6.45
CA LEU A 188 20.69 12.35 -5.52
C LEU A 188 20.84 11.91 -4.07
N LYS A 189 20.86 10.60 -3.80
CA LYS A 189 21.06 10.08 -2.45
C LYS A 189 22.44 10.45 -1.89
N ARG A 190 23.51 10.27 -2.68
CA ARG A 190 24.88 10.66 -2.30
C ARG A 190 24.98 12.18 -2.03
N LEU A 191 24.27 12.99 -2.81
CA LEU A 191 24.20 14.44 -2.58
C LEU A 191 23.48 14.75 -1.26
N ARG A 192 22.33 14.12 -1.00
CA ARG A 192 21.57 14.28 0.25
C ARG A 192 22.39 13.86 1.47
N ASP A 193 23.11 12.75 1.39
CA ASP A 193 23.95 12.25 2.47
C ASP A 193 25.10 13.23 2.78
N LYS A 194 25.74 13.79 1.73
CA LYS A 194 26.75 14.86 1.89
C LYS A 194 26.17 16.13 2.52
N LEU A 195 24.95 16.52 2.13
CA LEU A 195 24.26 17.68 2.71
C LEU A 195 23.95 17.46 4.20
N LYS A 196 23.48 16.26 4.58
CA LYS A 196 23.27 15.91 5.99
C LYS A 196 24.58 15.96 6.79
N GLU A 197 25.66 15.40 6.26
CA GLU A 197 26.97 15.43 6.90
C GLU A 197 27.48 16.87 7.08
N GLN A 198 27.26 17.74 6.09
CA GLN A 198 27.58 19.17 6.19
C GLN A 198 26.70 19.87 7.24
N GLN A 199 25.40 19.59 7.27
CA GLN A 199 24.48 20.13 8.26
C GLN A 199 24.88 19.73 9.69
N GLU A 200 25.24 18.47 9.92
CA GLU A 200 25.76 17.99 11.20
C GLU A 200 27.06 18.68 11.60
N LYS A 201 28.01 18.83 10.65
CA LYS A 201 29.27 19.55 10.88
C LYS A 201 29.04 21.03 11.20
N VAL A 202 28.09 21.68 10.52
CA VAL A 202 27.72 23.07 10.80
C VAL A 202 27.05 23.18 12.17
N GLY A 203 26.13 22.27 12.51
CA GLY A 203 25.50 22.22 13.83
C GLY A 203 26.51 22.04 14.97
N GLN A 204 27.49 21.14 14.80
CA GLN A 204 28.58 20.96 15.77
C GLN A 204 29.44 22.22 15.90
N LYS A 205 29.77 22.88 14.79
CA LYS A 205 30.52 24.15 14.81
C LYS A 205 29.75 25.27 15.51
N ILE A 206 28.44 25.40 15.26
CA ILE A 206 27.57 26.36 15.94
C ILE A 206 27.54 26.08 17.45
N GLN A 207 27.41 24.82 17.87
CA GLN A 207 27.47 24.45 19.29
C GLN A 207 28.83 24.78 19.94
N ILE A 208 29.95 24.57 19.24
CA ILE A 208 31.29 24.91 19.73
C ILE A 208 31.46 26.43 19.84
N VAL A 209 31.00 27.19 18.84
CA VAL A 209 31.03 28.66 18.86
C VAL A 209 30.12 29.18 19.96
N ALA A 210 28.92 28.61 20.17
CA ALA A 210 28.02 28.99 21.25
C ALA A 210 28.62 28.74 22.64
N LYS A 211 29.33 27.62 22.84
CA LYS A 211 30.08 27.33 24.08
C LYS A 211 31.28 28.26 24.27
N THR A 212 32.01 28.57 23.20
CA THR A 212 33.15 29.51 23.25
C THR A 212 32.68 30.96 23.45
N ALA A 213 31.49 31.29 22.96
CA ALA A 213 30.83 32.57 23.07
C ALA A 213 29.91 32.68 24.30
N GLU A 214 30.11 31.86 25.34
CA GLU A 214 29.53 32.02 26.70
C GLU A 214 29.82 33.41 27.34
N LEU A 215 30.47 34.33 26.62
CA LEU A 215 30.61 35.74 26.98
C LEU A 215 29.62 36.71 26.29
N HIS A 216 28.78 36.32 25.31
CA HIS A 216 27.80 37.24 24.67
C HIS A 216 26.55 36.52 24.11
N HIS A 217 25.95 35.63 24.91
CA HIS A 217 25.04 34.57 24.45
C HIS A 217 23.67 35.00 23.89
N ASN A 218 23.10 36.17 24.23
CA ASN A 218 21.64 36.32 24.08
C ASN A 218 21.15 37.01 22.79
N GLU A 219 21.98 37.68 22.00
CA GLU A 219 21.53 38.38 20.77
C GLU A 219 21.87 37.65 19.46
N TRP A 220 22.88 36.77 19.48
CA TRP A 220 23.37 36.10 18.28
C TRP A 220 22.58 34.82 17.94
N VAL A 221 22.14 34.07 18.96
CA VAL A 221 21.40 32.81 18.77
C VAL A 221 20.03 33.07 18.13
N GLU A 222 19.32 34.10 18.57
CA GLU A 222 18.01 34.46 18.00
C GLU A 222 18.11 34.94 16.54
N ASN A 223 19.20 35.63 16.18
CA ASN A 223 19.44 36.08 14.80
C ASN A 223 19.94 34.96 13.88
N ALA A 224 20.73 34.02 14.41
CA ALA A 224 21.23 32.88 13.65
C ALA A 224 20.12 31.89 13.31
N ASP A 225 19.23 31.58 14.27
CA ASP A 225 18.07 30.72 14.00
C ASP A 225 17.13 31.37 12.99
N ARG A 226 16.93 32.69 13.05
CA ARG A 226 16.13 33.42 12.07
C ARG A 226 16.75 33.45 10.66
N LEU A 227 18.08 33.51 10.56
CA LEU A 227 18.81 33.43 9.29
C LEU A 227 18.83 32.01 8.72
N VAL A 228 18.96 30.98 9.56
CA VAL A 228 18.93 29.57 9.16
C VAL A 228 17.52 29.18 8.72
N VAL A 229 16.48 29.60 9.43
CA VAL A 229 15.08 29.40 9.03
C VAL A 229 14.80 30.14 7.73
N GLY A 230 15.16 31.43 7.61
CA GLY A 230 14.98 32.18 6.37
C GLY A 230 15.77 31.60 5.18
N PHE A 231 16.97 31.08 5.41
CA PHE A 231 17.77 30.40 4.39
C PHE A 231 17.16 29.06 3.98
N LEU A 232 16.67 28.27 4.93
CA LEU A 232 15.98 27.00 4.66
C LEU A 232 14.65 27.24 3.94
N GLU A 233 13.88 28.26 4.30
CA GLU A 233 12.67 28.68 3.60
C GLU A 233 12.98 29.13 2.17
N MET A 234 14.04 29.93 1.96
CA MET A 234 14.50 30.30 0.61
C MET A 234 15.00 29.10 -0.21
N PHE A 235 15.63 28.11 0.43
CA PHE A 235 16.14 26.91 -0.22
C PHE A 235 15.01 25.92 -0.53
N GLU A 236 14.04 25.77 0.35
CA GLU A 236 12.82 24.98 0.13
C GLU A 236 11.94 25.64 -0.94
N GLU A 237 11.77 26.96 -0.92
CA GLU A 237 11.12 27.69 -2.01
C GLU A 237 11.90 27.56 -3.32
N GLY A 238 13.24 27.60 -3.27
CA GLY A 238 14.11 27.45 -4.44
C GLY A 238 14.03 26.05 -5.03
N CYS A 239 14.07 25.01 -4.20
CA CYS A 239 13.88 23.61 -4.58
C CYS A 239 12.45 23.34 -5.05
N TYR A 240 11.45 24.01 -4.48
CA TYR A 240 10.05 23.93 -4.89
C TYR A 240 9.83 24.62 -6.24
N LYS A 241 10.37 25.83 -6.45
CA LYS A 241 10.36 26.58 -7.72
C LYS A 241 11.14 25.85 -8.82
N MET A 242 12.27 25.23 -8.47
CA MET A 242 13.06 24.40 -9.39
C MET A 242 12.33 23.09 -9.71
N GLY A 243 11.75 22.43 -8.72
CA GLY A 243 10.96 21.20 -8.89
C GLY A 243 9.69 21.43 -9.72
N THR A 244 9.01 22.56 -9.50
CA THR A 244 7.86 22.99 -10.33
C THR A 244 8.31 23.42 -11.72
N ALA A 245 9.42 24.13 -11.89
CA ALA A 245 9.95 24.50 -13.22
C ALA A 245 10.41 23.27 -14.04
N ILE A 246 10.96 22.26 -13.38
CA ILE A 246 11.32 20.97 -14.00
C ILE A 246 10.04 20.20 -14.35
N LYS A 247 9.04 20.13 -13.47
CA LYS A 247 7.72 19.54 -13.77
C LYS A 247 7.00 20.27 -14.90
N GLU A 248 7.01 21.60 -14.93
CA GLU A 248 6.45 22.45 -15.99
C GLU A 248 7.17 22.24 -17.32
N ARG A 249 8.51 22.15 -17.30
CA ARG A 249 9.30 21.82 -18.52
C ARG A 249 8.99 20.41 -19.03
N ILE A 250 8.81 19.43 -18.14
CA ILE A 250 8.41 18.06 -18.52
C ILE A 250 6.96 18.06 -19.06
N LYS A 251 6.04 18.74 -18.39
CA LYS A 251 4.62 18.87 -18.79
C LYS A 251 4.42 19.63 -20.11
N LYS A 252 5.27 20.64 -20.37
CA LYS A 252 5.30 21.40 -21.64
C LYS A 252 5.93 20.60 -22.78
N ARG A 253 6.85 19.67 -22.47
CA ARG A 253 7.38 18.69 -23.43
C ARG A 253 6.39 17.56 -23.74
N LEU A 254 5.52 17.23 -22.79
CA LEU A 254 4.46 16.20 -22.92
C LEU A 254 3.15 16.75 -23.51
N ARG A 255 3.02 18.07 -23.71
CA ARG A 255 1.86 18.69 -24.40
C ARG A 255 2.21 19.08 -25.84
N GLY A 256 2.26 18.05 -26.69
CA GLY A 256 1.83 18.07 -28.10
C GLY A 256 0.63 17.12 -28.23
N PRO A 257 -0.27 17.27 -29.22
CA PRO A 257 -1.71 17.07 -28.99
C PRO A 257 -2.13 15.59 -28.97
N GLN A 258 -2.64 15.11 -27.84
CA GLN A 258 -4.05 14.71 -27.63
C GLN A 258 -4.29 14.08 -26.24
N LEU A 259 -5.51 14.30 -25.74
CA LEU A 259 -6.25 13.59 -24.67
C LEU A 259 -5.98 13.91 -23.18
N ILE A 260 -6.73 14.93 -22.73
CA ILE A 260 -7.61 15.05 -21.55
C ILE A 260 -7.53 13.95 -20.46
N GLY A 261 -7.37 14.41 -19.21
CA GLY A 261 -8.16 13.91 -18.07
C GLY A 261 -7.41 13.18 -16.97
N PHE A 262 -7.02 13.89 -15.91
CA PHE A 262 -7.46 13.68 -14.52
C PHE A 262 -6.52 14.38 -13.54
N VAL A 263 -7.10 15.22 -12.69
CA VAL A 263 -6.51 15.81 -11.50
C VAL A 263 -6.78 14.85 -10.36
N PHE A 264 -5.78 14.54 -9.54
CA PHE A 264 -6.02 14.09 -8.17
C PHE A 264 -5.09 14.81 -7.20
N ASP A 265 -5.71 15.29 -6.13
CA ASP A 265 -5.14 16.04 -5.05
C ASP A 265 -4.25 15.18 -4.14
N LYS A 266 -3.28 15.92 -3.62
CA LYS A 266 -2.28 15.68 -2.58
C LYS A 266 -2.76 14.79 -1.41
N ALA A 267 -2.19 13.59 -1.32
CA ALA A 267 -1.89 12.94 -0.04
C ALA A 267 -0.37 12.78 0.05
N GLU A 268 0.21 13.15 1.18
CA GLU A 268 1.65 13.02 1.47
C GLU A 268 2.04 11.54 1.47
N CYS A 269 2.52 11.07 0.33
CA CYS A 269 3.31 9.86 0.19
C CYS A 269 4.70 10.29 -0.31
N ASP A 270 5.69 10.21 0.57
CA ASP A 270 7.11 10.26 0.20
C ASP A 270 7.43 8.94 -0.53
N GLY A 271 6.98 8.87 -1.79
CA GLY A 271 6.87 7.64 -2.57
C GLY A 271 6.46 7.95 -4.00
N PHE A 272 7.29 8.73 -4.69
CA PHE A 272 7.17 8.96 -6.12
C PHE A 272 7.38 7.62 -6.83
N PHE A 273 6.34 7.01 -7.40
CA PHE A 273 6.31 6.49 -8.79
C PHE A 273 4.92 5.93 -9.13
N CYS A 274 4.26 6.56 -10.09
CA CYS A 274 3.23 5.92 -10.90
C CYS A 274 3.95 5.04 -11.93
N ASP A 275 3.67 3.73 -11.93
CA ASP A 275 4.04 2.84 -13.02
C ASP A 275 2.99 3.00 -14.12
N ASP A 276 3.42 3.49 -15.27
CA ASP A 276 2.68 3.40 -16.53
C ASP A 276 3.60 2.60 -17.48
N GLU A 277 3.40 1.29 -17.52
CA GLU A 277 4.01 0.41 -18.52
C GLU A 277 2.88 -0.25 -19.33
N SER A 278 2.56 0.39 -20.46
CA SER A 278 2.11 -0.30 -21.66
C SER A 278 3.16 -1.36 -22.02
N GLY A 279 2.74 -2.62 -22.11
CA GLY A 279 3.61 -3.76 -22.35
C GLY A 279 4.34 -3.67 -23.70
N GLU A 280 5.66 -3.87 -23.67
CA GLU A 280 6.41 -4.38 -24.80
C GLU A 280 6.70 -5.87 -24.54
N GLU A 281 5.94 -6.72 -25.22
CA GLU A 281 6.21 -8.16 -25.33
C GLU A 281 7.55 -8.37 -26.04
N TYR A 282 8.43 -9.13 -25.40
CA TYR A 282 9.62 -9.66 -26.06
C TYR A 282 9.19 -10.86 -26.93
N TYR A 283 9.21 -10.69 -28.25
CA TYR A 283 9.21 -11.82 -29.18
C TYR A 283 10.64 -12.38 -29.23
N ASP A 284 10.82 -13.61 -28.72
CA ASP A 284 11.99 -14.43 -28.98
C ASP A 284 11.86 -15.05 -30.37
N ASP A 285 12.55 -14.47 -31.35
CA ASP A 285 12.83 -15.12 -32.64
C ASP A 285 14.18 -15.84 -32.51
N ALA A 286 14.13 -17.07 -32.00
CA ALA A 286 15.26 -18.00 -32.05
C ALA A 286 14.73 -19.43 -32.05
N ASP A 287 14.29 -19.92 -33.21
CA ASP A 287 14.54 -21.29 -33.66
C ASP A 287 14.17 -21.44 -35.14
N LYS A 288 15.17 -21.32 -36.01
CA LYS A 288 15.17 -21.91 -37.35
C LYS A 288 16.40 -22.79 -37.47
N TRP A 289 16.18 -24.10 -37.43
CA TRP A 289 16.92 -25.10 -38.18
C TRP A 289 15.92 -25.85 -39.04
#